data_AF-A0A2V6IH88-F1
#
_entry.id   AF-A0A2V6IH88-F1
#
_cell.length_a   1.000
_cell.length_b   1.000
_cell.length_c   1.000
_cell.angle_alpha   90.00
_cell.angle_beta   90.00
_cell.angle_gamma   90.00
#
_symmetry.space_group_name_H-M   'P 1'
#
loop_
_entity.id
_entity.type
_entity.pdbx_description
1 polymer ?
#
loop_
_entity_poly.entity_id
_entity_poly.type
_entity_poly.pdbx_seq_one_letter_code
_entity_poly.pdbx_strand_id
1 'polypeptide(L)'
;MTNERTGSVAAATSREFAGGQRVFGRYTLVKVLGRGGMGIVWLAHDEELERDVALKFLPDLMIRDHAVFDQLKRETKRCLELTHPHIVRIHDFIHDERSGCISMEYIDGETLSNLRAEKEQKVFEPDEIATWMGQLCDALDYAHNRANVIHCDLKPANLMVNQ
;
A
#
# COMPACT_ATOMS: atom_id res chain seq x y z
N MET A 1 -18.15 13.16 20.71
CA MET A 1 -17.43 11.98 21.23
C MET A 1 -16.15 11.81 20.41
N THR A 2 -15.07 12.36 20.97
CA THR A 2 -13.64 12.04 20.81
C THR A 2 -13.07 11.60 19.45
N ASN A 3 -12.42 12.56 18.79
CA ASN A 3 -11.50 12.43 17.66
C ASN A 3 -10.07 12.00 18.10
N GLU A 4 -9.97 11.11 19.09
CA GLU A 4 -8.68 10.79 19.75
C GLU A 4 -8.01 9.50 19.26
N ARG A 5 -8.65 8.71 18.38
CA ARG A 5 -8.11 7.41 17.92
C ARG A 5 -7.07 7.52 16.80
N THR A 6 -7.04 8.63 16.06
CA THR A 6 -6.19 8.75 14.86
C THR A 6 -4.72 9.01 15.20
N GLY A 7 -4.42 9.60 16.38
CA GLY A 7 -3.05 9.88 16.82
C GLY A 7 -2.29 8.68 17.37
N SER A 8 -2.98 7.60 17.75
CA SER A 8 -2.38 6.45 18.46
C SER A 8 -1.78 5.39 17.51
N VAL A 9 -2.33 5.23 16.30
CA VAL A 9 -1.88 4.15 15.38
C VAL A 9 -0.60 4.51 14.62
N ALA A 10 -0.37 5.79 14.32
CA ALA A 10 0.87 6.25 13.71
C ALA A 10 2.09 6.04 14.64
N ALA A 11 1.89 6.20 15.95
CA ALA A 11 2.89 5.90 16.98
C ALA A 11 3.09 4.38 17.20
N ALA A 12 2.21 3.51 16.70
CA ALA A 12 2.32 2.06 16.83
C ALA A 12 3.12 1.38 15.71
N THR A 13 3.63 2.14 14.74
CA THR A 13 4.58 1.65 13.72
C THR A 13 6.02 2.00 14.11
N SER A 14 6.29 2.12 15.42
CA SER A 14 7.52 2.64 16.04
C SER A 14 8.71 1.70 15.88
N ARG A 15 9.11 1.48 14.64
CA ARG A 15 10.49 1.15 14.30
C ARG A 15 11.00 2.23 13.37
N GLU A 16 12.02 2.95 13.83
CA GLU A 16 12.79 3.86 13.00
C GLU A 16 13.66 3.03 12.07
N PHE A 17 13.04 2.51 11.02
CA PHE A 17 13.78 2.02 9.86
C PHE A 17 14.54 3.18 9.21
N ALA A 18 15.75 2.90 8.74
CA ALA A 18 16.60 3.88 8.06
C ALA A 18 16.89 3.46 6.61
N GLY A 19 17.13 4.46 5.75
CA GLY A 19 17.65 4.20 4.40
C GLY A 19 19.01 3.47 4.47
N GLY A 20 19.22 2.52 3.56
CA GLY A 20 20.37 1.60 3.54
C GLY A 20 20.24 0.40 4.48
N GLN A 21 19.22 0.34 5.34
CA GLN A 21 19.02 -0.82 6.21
C GLN A 21 18.52 -2.03 5.43
N ARG A 22 19.17 -3.18 5.63
CA ARG A 22 18.67 -4.47 5.13
C ARG A 22 17.64 -5.06 6.11
N VAL A 23 16.50 -5.50 5.57
CA VAL A 23 15.40 -6.13 6.31
C VAL A 23 15.06 -7.48 5.71
N PHE A 24 14.59 -8.41 6.57
CA PHE A 24 14.23 -9.78 6.20
C PHE A 24 15.30 -10.55 5.41
N GLY A 25 16.57 -10.14 5.53
CA GLY A 25 17.67 -10.74 4.78
C GLY A 25 17.60 -10.55 3.26
N ARG A 26 16.65 -9.76 2.73
CA ARG A 26 16.39 -9.69 1.28
C ARG A 26 16.24 -8.27 0.73
N TYR A 27 15.66 -7.37 1.51
CA TYR A 27 15.32 -6.04 1.00
C TYR A 27 16.20 -4.96 1.61
N THR A 28 16.71 -4.06 0.79
CA THR A 28 17.43 -2.86 1.24
C THR A 28 16.52 -1.65 1.15
N LEU A 29 16.22 -1.03 2.29
CA LEU A 29 15.33 0.13 2.35
C LEU A 29 16.00 1.36 1.70
N VAL A 30 15.26 2.08 0.86
CA VAL A 30 15.76 3.26 0.14
C VAL A 30 15.23 4.54 0.77
N LYS A 31 13.91 4.77 0.68
CA LYS A 31 13.24 5.96 1.21
C LYS A 31 11.80 5.66 1.60
N VAL A 32 11.22 6.48 2.47
CA VAL A 32 9.80 6.42 2.79
C VAL A 32 8.99 6.98 1.62
N LEU A 33 7.97 6.24 1.18
CA LEU A 33 6.99 6.68 0.19
C LEU A 33 5.75 7.30 0.85
N GLY A 34 5.36 6.82 2.02
CA GLY A 34 4.20 7.37 2.74
C GLY A 34 4.05 6.84 4.16
N ARG A 35 3.35 7.61 4.99
CA ARG A 35 2.99 7.25 6.38
C ARG A 35 1.49 7.44 6.58
N GLY A 36 0.82 6.46 7.18
CA GLY A 36 -0.62 6.54 7.46
C GLY A 36 -1.06 5.67 8.63
N GLY A 37 -2.36 5.68 8.92
CA GLY A 37 -2.94 4.92 10.04
C GLY A 37 -2.83 3.39 9.90
N MET A 38 -2.50 2.88 8.71
CA MET A 38 -2.30 1.45 8.46
C MET A 38 -0.82 1.06 8.29
N GLY A 39 0.11 1.94 8.67
CA GLY A 39 1.54 1.67 8.67
C GLY A 39 2.37 2.63 7.81
N ILE A 40 3.61 2.20 7.51
CA ILE A 40 4.59 2.95 6.72
C ILE A 40 4.93 2.18 5.45
N VAL A 41 5.00 2.89 4.33
CA VAL A 41 5.40 2.35 3.03
C VAL A 41 6.81 2.83 2.70
N TRP A 42 7.70 1.90 2.43
CA TRP A 42 9.07 2.16 1.99
C TRP A 42 9.26 1.73 0.54
N LEU A 43 10.00 2.53 -0.22
CA LEU A 43 10.72 2.03 -1.38
C LEU A 43 11.88 1.16 -0.87
N ALA A 44 12.02 -0.02 -1.42
CA ALA A 44 13.12 -0.92 -1.13
C ALA A 44 13.62 -1.60 -2.40
N HIS A 45 14.90 -1.94 -2.41
CA HIS A 45 15.49 -2.78 -3.44
C HIS A 45 15.40 -4.25 -3.01
N ASP A 46 14.80 -5.10 -3.84
CA ASP A 46 14.80 -6.55 -3.68
C ASP A 46 16.10 -7.13 -4.22
N GLU A 47 17.03 -7.48 -3.33
CA GLU A 47 18.38 -7.94 -3.69
C GLU A 47 18.38 -9.32 -4.39
N GLU A 48 17.30 -10.10 -4.26
CA GLU A 48 17.21 -11.42 -4.91
C GLU A 48 16.64 -11.33 -6.33
N LEU A 49 15.71 -10.40 -6.56
CA LEU A 49 15.06 -10.21 -7.85
C LEU A 49 15.58 -8.98 -8.62
N GLU A 50 16.53 -8.26 -8.04
CA GLU A 50 17.21 -7.08 -8.59
C GLU A 50 16.22 -6.02 -9.11
N ARG A 51 15.20 -5.70 -8.30
CA ARG A 51 14.17 -4.73 -8.65
C ARG A 51 13.67 -3.92 -7.47
N ASP A 52 13.12 -2.75 -7.76
CA ASP A 52 12.50 -1.91 -6.75
C ASP A 52 11.08 -2.37 -6.44
N VAL A 53 10.74 -2.35 -5.15
CA VAL A 53 9.44 -2.75 -4.60
C VAL A 53 8.97 -1.77 -3.53
N ALA A 54 7.66 -1.72 -3.30
CA ALA A 54 7.08 -1.04 -2.15
C ALA A 54 6.87 -2.05 -1.00
N LEU A 55 7.38 -1.73 0.19
CA LEU A 55 7.17 -2.50 1.41
C LEU A 55 6.24 -1.75 2.36
N LYS A 56 5.01 -2.24 2.52
CA LYS A 56 4.07 -1.72 3.52
C LYS A 56 4.23 -2.48 4.82
N PHE A 57 4.89 -1.85 5.79
CA PHE A 57 5.05 -2.41 7.12
C PHE A 57 3.78 -2.29 7.93
N LEU A 58 3.47 -3.36 8.66
CA LEU A 58 2.29 -3.45 9.50
C LEU A 58 2.56 -2.84 10.89
N PRO A 59 1.56 -2.24 11.55
CA PRO A 59 1.70 -1.78 12.92
C PRO A 59 2.06 -2.92 13.88
N ASP A 60 2.91 -2.66 14.88
CA ASP A 60 3.39 -3.67 15.85
C ASP A 60 2.24 -4.37 16.58
N LEU A 61 1.16 -3.63 16.86
CA LEU A 61 -0.05 -4.15 17.50
C LEU A 61 -0.70 -5.28 16.69
N MET A 62 -0.68 -5.20 15.36
CA MET A 62 -1.25 -6.22 14.48
C MET A 62 -0.39 -7.49 14.42
N ILE A 63 0.92 -7.35 14.64
CA ILE A 63 1.85 -8.49 14.63
C ILE A 63 1.76 -9.29 15.94
N ARG A 64 1.48 -8.62 17.06
CA ARG A 64 1.37 -9.26 18.38
C ARG A 64 0.04 -9.99 18.60
N ASP A 65 -0.99 -9.66 17.84
CA ASP A 65 -2.27 -10.37 17.88
C ASP A 65 -2.31 -11.44 16.78
N HIS A 66 -2.10 -12.69 17.18
CA HIS A 66 -2.07 -13.83 16.27
C HIS A 66 -3.36 -13.98 15.44
N ALA A 67 -4.53 -13.66 16.00
CA ALA A 67 -5.80 -13.80 15.27
C ALA A 67 -5.91 -12.75 14.16
N VAL A 68 -5.54 -11.50 14.46
CA VAL A 68 -5.50 -10.40 13.49
C VAL A 68 -4.45 -10.68 12.40
N PHE A 69 -3.28 -11.16 12.80
CA PHE A 69 -2.20 -11.50 11.89
C PHE A 69 -2.60 -12.62 10.91
N ASP A 70 -3.19 -13.71 11.41
CA ASP A 70 -3.65 -14.82 10.58
C ASP A 70 -4.78 -14.40 9.63
N GLN A 71 -5.67 -13.52 10.07
CA GLN A 71 -6.69 -12.95 9.19
C GLN A 71 -6.06 -12.13 8.07
N LEU A 72 -5.13 -11.24 8.39
CA LEU A 72 -4.44 -10.42 7.40
C LEU A 72 -3.64 -11.28 6.41
N LYS A 73 -2.98 -12.33 6.88
CA LYS A 73 -2.27 -13.28 6.02
C LYS A 73 -3.23 -13.97 5.05
N ARG A 74 -4.42 -14.40 5.51
CA ARG A 74 -5.45 -14.97 4.65
C ARG A 74 -6.00 -13.97 3.63
N GLU A 75 -6.22 -12.73 4.03
CA GLU A 75 -6.69 -11.66 3.14
C GLU A 75 -5.62 -11.32 2.09
N THR A 76 -4.37 -11.15 2.50
CA THR A 76 -3.23 -10.91 1.60
C THR A 76 -3.08 -12.04 0.59
N LYS A 77 -3.28 -13.29 1.01
CA LYS A 77 -3.25 -14.44 0.09
C LYS A 77 -4.30 -14.35 -1.02
N ARG A 78 -5.51 -13.86 -0.73
CA ARG A 78 -6.52 -13.63 -1.77
C ARG A 78 -6.10 -12.51 -2.73
N CYS A 79 -5.48 -11.47 -2.19
CA CYS A 79 -4.98 -10.36 -3.00
C CYS A 79 -3.76 -10.72 -3.87
N LEU A 80 -2.94 -11.70 -3.46
CA LEU A 80 -1.81 -12.22 -4.24
C LEU A 80 -2.23 -12.82 -5.60
N GLU A 81 -3.47 -13.31 -5.70
CA GLU A 81 -4.01 -13.91 -6.92
C GLU A 81 -4.55 -12.84 -7.90
N LEU A 82 -4.75 -11.60 -7.44
CA LEU A 82 -5.21 -10.50 -8.29
C LEU A 82 -4.15 -10.16 -9.33
N THR A 83 -4.52 -10.25 -10.60
CA THR A 83 -3.66 -9.89 -11.73
C THR A 83 -4.47 -9.03 -12.69
N HIS A 84 -4.24 -7.71 -12.62
CA HIS A 84 -4.92 -6.73 -13.47
C HIS A 84 -3.98 -5.53 -13.71
N PRO A 85 -3.92 -4.96 -14.93
CA PRO A 85 -3.02 -3.83 -15.23
C PRO A 85 -3.27 -2.56 -14.42
N HIS A 86 -4.46 -2.45 -13.81
CA HIS A 86 -4.87 -1.29 -13.00
C HIS A 86 -5.07 -1.63 -11.51
N ILE A 87 -4.48 -2.74 -11.03
CA ILE A 87 -4.44 -3.11 -9.62
C ILE A 87 -2.97 -3.34 -9.24
N VAL A 88 -2.49 -2.63 -8.22
CA VAL A 88 -1.12 -2.80 -7.70
C VAL A 88 -0.90 -4.26 -7.33
N ARG A 89 0.12 -4.87 -7.92
CA ARG A 89 0.40 -6.29 -7.69
C ARG A 89 1.04 -6.51 -6.33
N ILE A 90 0.45 -7.36 -5.50
CA ILE A 90 1.13 -7.88 -4.31
C ILE A 90 2.09 -8.98 -4.74
N HIS A 91 3.31 -8.95 -4.21
CA HIS A 91 4.34 -9.93 -4.48
C HIS A 91 4.46 -10.96 -3.36
N ASP A 92 4.43 -10.51 -2.10
CA ASP A 92 4.64 -11.41 -0.98
C ASP A 92 4.13 -10.82 0.35
N PHE A 93 4.00 -11.68 1.35
CA PHE A 93 3.81 -11.33 2.75
C PHE A 93 5.00 -11.86 3.57
N ILE A 94 5.89 -10.95 3.98
CA ILE A 94 7.12 -11.30 4.68
C ILE A 94 6.99 -10.93 6.14
N HIS A 95 7.45 -11.80 7.04
CA HIS A 95 7.51 -11.50 8.46
C HIS A 95 8.63 -12.25 9.17
N ASP A 96 9.06 -11.68 10.29
CA ASP A 96 9.92 -12.32 11.28
C ASP A 96 9.31 -12.15 12.69
N GLU A 97 10.03 -12.51 13.75
CA GLU A 97 9.56 -12.33 15.14
C GLU A 97 9.32 -10.86 15.52
N ARG A 98 9.77 -9.94 14.69
CA ARG A 98 10.00 -8.54 15.00
C ARG A 98 9.07 -7.63 14.20
N SER A 99 8.77 -7.97 12.96
CA SER A 99 8.06 -7.13 12.00
C SER A 99 7.39 -7.96 10.92
N GLY A 100 6.38 -7.39 10.27
CA GLY A 100 5.74 -7.95 9.09
C GLY A 100 5.50 -6.86 8.07
N CYS A 101 5.64 -7.20 6.79
CA CYS A 101 5.34 -6.30 5.69
C CYS A 101 4.69 -7.04 4.51
N ILE A 102 3.98 -6.27 3.70
CA ILE A 102 3.49 -6.71 2.40
C ILE A 102 4.43 -6.10 1.35
N SER A 103 5.08 -6.96 0.55
CA SER A 103 5.83 -6.54 -0.63
C SER A 103 4.86 -6.40 -1.79
N MET A 104 4.90 -5.26 -2.47
CA MET A 104 4.07 -4.98 -3.63
C MET A 104 4.87 -4.24 -4.69
N GLU A 105 4.28 -4.16 -5.88
CA GLU A 105 4.78 -3.38 -7.00
C GLU A 105 5.07 -1.93 -6.58
N TYR A 106 6.24 -1.43 -6.96
CA TYR A 106 6.55 -0.01 -6.84
C TYR A 106 5.95 0.73 -8.03
N ILE A 107 5.12 1.73 -7.76
CA ILE A 107 4.58 2.63 -8.78
C ILE A 107 5.36 3.93 -8.71
N ASP A 108 6.14 4.20 -9.76
CA ASP A 108 6.82 5.48 -9.90
C ASP A 108 5.81 6.54 -10.36
N GLY A 109 5.24 7.24 -9.39
CA GLY A 109 4.08 8.09 -9.62
C GLY A 109 3.51 8.68 -8.34
N GLU A 110 2.41 9.40 -8.48
CA GLU A 110 1.77 10.11 -7.37
C GLU A 110 0.31 9.71 -7.19
N THR A 111 -0.19 9.91 -5.97
CA THR A 111 -1.60 9.65 -5.68
C THR A 111 -2.48 10.75 -6.28
N LEU A 112 -3.73 10.41 -6.65
CA LEU A 112 -4.70 11.42 -7.08
C LEU A 112 -4.94 12.47 -5.99
N SER A 113 -4.80 12.12 -4.71
CA SER A 113 -4.86 13.09 -3.61
C SER A 113 -3.75 14.15 -3.70
N ASN A 114 -2.51 13.74 -4.00
CA ASN A 114 -1.36 14.64 -4.10
C ASN A 114 -1.44 15.47 -5.39
N LEU A 115 -1.72 14.83 -6.53
CA LEU A 115 -1.92 15.51 -7.81
C LEU A 115 -3.03 16.57 -7.72
N ARG A 116 -4.13 16.27 -7.03
CA ARG A 116 -5.19 17.26 -6.78
C ARG A 116 -4.67 18.44 -5.98
N ALA A 117 -3.86 18.20 -4.95
CA ALA A 117 -3.37 19.26 -4.06
C ALA A 117 -2.41 20.24 -4.77
N GLU A 118 -1.75 19.80 -5.84
CA GLU A 118 -0.87 20.62 -6.69
C GLU A 118 -1.62 21.54 -7.66
N LYS A 119 -2.90 21.27 -7.92
CA LYS A 119 -3.73 22.12 -8.79
C LYS A 119 -4.11 23.42 -8.09
N GLU A 120 -4.15 24.52 -8.84
CA GLU A 120 -4.49 25.85 -8.34
C GLU A 120 -5.83 25.87 -7.57
N GLN A 121 -6.87 25.28 -8.16
CA GLN A 121 -8.20 25.19 -7.55
C GLN A 121 -8.40 23.95 -6.66
N LYS A 122 -7.39 23.08 -6.55
CA LYS A 122 -7.44 21.82 -5.78
C LYS A 122 -8.59 20.88 -6.17
N VAL A 123 -8.98 20.93 -7.42
CA VAL A 123 -10.01 20.09 -8.05
C VAL A 123 -9.53 19.69 -9.44
N PHE A 124 -10.00 18.53 -9.89
CA PHE A 124 -9.83 18.10 -11.28
C PHE A 124 -11.05 18.49 -12.09
N GLU A 125 -10.83 18.88 -13.35
CA GLU A 125 -11.90 18.91 -14.33
C GLU A 125 -12.26 17.49 -14.77
N PRO A 126 -13.53 17.22 -15.16
CA PRO A 126 -13.97 15.88 -15.54
C PRO A 126 -13.10 15.21 -16.60
N ASP A 127 -12.67 15.97 -17.61
CA ASP A 127 -11.86 15.46 -18.72
C ASP A 127 -10.46 15.01 -18.28
N GLU A 128 -9.93 15.58 -17.19
CA GLU A 128 -8.60 15.22 -16.67
C GLU A 128 -8.59 13.84 -16.02
N ILE A 129 -9.73 13.42 -15.44
CA ILE A 129 -9.85 12.15 -14.72
C ILE A 129 -10.60 11.08 -15.50
N ALA A 130 -11.26 11.42 -16.61
CA ALA A 130 -12.14 10.52 -17.35
C ALA A 130 -11.45 9.18 -17.71
N THR A 131 -10.22 9.26 -18.21
CA THR A 131 -9.41 8.08 -18.54
C THR A 131 -9.14 7.22 -17.32
N TRP A 132 -8.69 7.82 -16.21
CA TRP A 132 -8.41 7.10 -14.95
C TRP A 132 -9.67 6.49 -14.35
N MET A 133 -10.82 7.14 -14.49
CA MET A 133 -12.10 6.58 -14.03
C MET A 133 -12.50 5.36 -14.84
N GLY A 134 -12.26 5.35 -16.16
CA GLY A 134 -12.45 4.15 -16.99
C GLY A 134 -11.58 2.97 -16.52
N GLN A 135 -10.28 3.23 -16.28
CA GLN A 135 -9.34 2.23 -15.78
C GLN A 135 -9.72 1.70 -14.38
N LEU A 136 -10.19 2.59 -13.50
CA LEU A 136 -10.67 2.23 -12.17
C LEU A 136 -11.92 1.34 -12.26
N CYS A 137 -12.88 1.68 -13.11
CA CYS A 137 -14.08 0.87 -13.31
C CYS A 137 -13.74 -0.54 -13.83
N ASP A 138 -12.79 -0.66 -14.76
CA ASP A 138 -12.29 -1.95 -15.27
C ASP A 138 -11.63 -2.78 -14.16
N ALA A 139 -10.78 -2.16 -13.32
CA ALA A 139 -10.19 -2.81 -12.16
C ALA A 139 -11.24 -3.29 -11.14
N LEU A 140 -12.26 -2.47 -10.87
CA LEU A 140 -13.34 -2.81 -9.94
C LEU A 140 -14.24 -3.92 -10.50
N ASP A 141 -14.52 -3.92 -11.80
CA ASP A 141 -15.25 -5.01 -12.46
C ASP A 141 -14.52 -6.34 -12.28
N TYR A 142 -13.21 -6.35 -12.57
CA TYR A 142 -12.36 -7.51 -12.34
C TYR A 142 -12.41 -7.98 -10.87
N ALA A 143 -12.18 -7.06 -9.92
CA ALA A 143 -12.14 -7.38 -8.49
C ALA A 143 -13.46 -7.97 -8.00
N HIS A 144 -14.59 -7.35 -8.36
CA HIS A 144 -15.90 -7.79 -7.91
C HIS A 144 -16.36 -9.08 -8.59
N ASN A 145 -16.27 -9.15 -9.92
CA ASN A 145 -16.92 -10.20 -10.69
C ASN A 145 -16.04 -11.43 -10.93
N ARG A 146 -14.71 -11.26 -10.95
CA ARG A 146 -13.79 -12.38 -11.22
C ARG A 146 -13.07 -12.86 -9.96
N ALA A 147 -12.69 -11.94 -9.08
CA ALA A 147 -11.93 -12.28 -7.89
C ALA A 147 -12.80 -12.35 -6.61
N ASN A 148 -14.04 -11.86 -6.65
CA ASN A 148 -14.93 -11.79 -5.49
C ASN A 148 -14.29 -11.04 -4.30
N VAL A 149 -13.64 -9.91 -4.59
CA VAL A 149 -12.97 -9.03 -3.62
C VAL A 149 -13.58 -7.65 -3.66
N ILE A 150 -13.86 -7.08 -2.48
CA ILE A 150 -14.31 -5.70 -2.31
C ILE A 150 -13.18 -4.91 -1.67
N HIS A 151 -12.83 -3.75 -2.24
CA HIS A 151 -11.71 -2.94 -1.76
C HIS A 151 -11.94 -2.34 -0.35
N CYS A 152 -13.17 -1.95 -0.04
CA CYS A 152 -13.61 -1.37 1.25
C CYS A 152 -12.98 -0.02 1.68
N ASP A 153 -11.86 0.41 1.10
CA ASP A 153 -11.20 1.70 1.39
C ASP A 153 -10.89 2.51 0.12
N LEU A 154 -11.80 2.53 -0.87
CA LEU A 154 -11.54 3.24 -2.12
C LEU A 154 -11.59 4.76 -1.91
N LYS A 155 -10.47 5.46 -2.18
CA LYS A 155 -10.33 6.91 -2.03
C LYS A 155 -9.16 7.45 -2.87
N PRO A 156 -9.09 8.77 -3.15
CA PRO A 156 -8.02 9.34 -3.98
C PRO A 156 -6.58 9.07 -3.50
N ALA A 157 -6.38 8.87 -2.20
CA ALA A 157 -5.08 8.53 -1.63
C ALA A 157 -4.63 7.08 -1.92
N ASN A 158 -5.55 6.22 -2.38
CA ASN A 158 -5.30 4.82 -2.77
C ASN A 158 -5.33 4.62 -4.30
N LEU A 159 -5.37 5.71 -5.08
CA LEU A 159 -5.31 5.70 -6.54
C LEU A 159 -4.02 6.37 -6.96
N MET A 160 -3.14 5.64 -7.65
CA MET A 160 -1.85 6.13 -8.11
C MET A 160 -1.85 6.28 -9.63
N VAL A 161 -1.20 7.34 -10.10
CA VAL A 161 -0.94 7.59 -11.53
C VAL A 161 0.57 7.51 -11.71
N ASN A 162 1.01 6.58 -12.56
CA ASN A 162 2.41 6.45 -12.94
C ASN A 162 2.85 7.64 -13.82
N GLN A 163 4.15 7.94 -13.82
CA GLN A 163 4.75 8.95 -14.71
C GLN A 163 4.89 8.47 -16.15
#